data_AF-A0A430KRI4-F1
#
_entry.id   AF-A0A430KRI4-F1
#
_cell.length_a   1.000
_cell.length_b   1.000
_cell.length_c   1.000
_cell.angle_alpha   90.00
_cell.angle_beta   90.00
_cell.angle_gamma   90.00
#
_symmetry.space_group_name_H-M   'P 1'
#
loop_
_entity.id
_entity.type
_entity.pdbx_description
1 polymer ?
#
loop_
_entity_poly.entity_id
_entity_poly.type
_entity_poly.pdbx_seq_one_letter_code
_entity_poly.pdbx_strand_id
1 'polypeptide(L)'
;METKEEIKLKAQCNKCLGETNHILLHKEDQPWDEEIDHGYTIHGSETFNMVKCCGCDSVKLMHASWFSEICDEYGRPIIDINYYPPAISRAEPKWLSELGGLVPNEQMQYVRGLLKEIYSALHNDSRRLAAMGIRALIEHLMIIEVSDNGTFKKNLEAFQQAGYLSGKQREIVEPILEAGHAAIHRGFHPSAEDVLTVVEITESLVETIYVHSKKAEKLKKRVPQRGNT
;
A
#
# COMPACT_ATOMS: atom_id res chain seq x y z
N MET A 1 12.40 29.72 -32.55
CA MET A 1 11.97 28.87 -31.42
C MET A 1 12.57 27.51 -31.65
N GLU A 2 13.69 27.22 -31.00
CA GLU A 2 14.29 25.89 -31.05
C GLU A 2 13.34 24.91 -30.35
N THR A 3 12.84 23.93 -31.10
CA THR A 3 12.13 22.78 -30.55
C THR A 3 13.11 22.00 -29.69
N LYS A 4 13.08 22.22 -28.38
CA LYS A 4 13.77 21.38 -27.41
C LYS A 4 13.32 19.94 -27.64
N GLU A 5 14.27 19.06 -27.93
CA GLU A 5 13.98 17.66 -28.19
C GLU A 5 13.38 17.03 -26.91
N GLU A 6 12.18 16.48 -27.04
CA GLU A 6 11.43 15.96 -25.89
C GLU A 6 11.97 14.58 -25.52
N ILE A 7 12.87 14.53 -24.53
CA ILE A 7 13.43 13.28 -24.03
C ILE A 7 12.34 12.50 -23.30
N LYS A 8 12.13 11.24 -23.70
CA LYS A 8 11.16 10.32 -23.10
C LYS A 8 11.87 9.16 -22.43
N LEU A 9 11.37 8.76 -21.26
CA LEU A 9 11.85 7.61 -20.51
C LEU A 9 10.70 6.82 -19.89
N LYS A 10 10.98 5.60 -19.44
CA LYS A 10 10.04 4.77 -18.69
C LYS A 10 10.16 5.03 -17.20
N ALA A 11 9.02 5.22 -16.54
CA ALA A 11 8.95 5.34 -15.09
C ALA A 11 7.59 4.83 -14.59
N GLN A 12 7.55 4.36 -13.34
CA GLN A 12 6.29 3.97 -12.68
C GLN A 12 5.41 5.20 -12.46
N CYS A 13 4.12 5.16 -12.82
CA CYS A 13 3.16 6.23 -12.53
C CYS A 13 2.18 5.82 -11.42
N ASN A 14 2.04 6.68 -10.40
CA ASN A 14 1.17 6.42 -9.25
C ASN A 14 -0.32 6.63 -9.57
N LYS A 15 -0.65 7.41 -10.59
CA LYS A 15 -2.05 7.58 -11.03
C LYS A 15 -2.46 6.51 -12.05
N CYS A 16 -1.57 6.13 -12.96
CA CYS A 16 -1.81 5.10 -13.96
C CYS A 16 -1.58 3.67 -13.43
N LEU A 17 -0.97 3.53 -12.24
CA LEU A 17 -0.67 2.27 -11.56
C LEU A 17 0.19 1.31 -12.39
N GLY A 18 1.25 1.83 -13.01
CA GLY A 18 2.16 1.03 -13.82
C GLY A 18 3.22 1.84 -14.53
N GLU A 19 4.13 1.13 -15.21
CA GLU A 19 5.20 1.75 -15.98
C GLU A 19 4.62 2.41 -17.24
N THR A 20 4.88 3.71 -17.39
CA THR A 20 4.36 4.51 -18.50
C THR A 20 5.46 5.38 -19.08
N ASN A 21 5.22 5.88 -20.30
CA ASN A 21 6.12 6.87 -20.90
C ASN A 21 5.99 8.19 -20.12
N HIS A 22 7.13 8.77 -19.78
CA HIS A 22 7.23 10.08 -19.15
C HIS A 22 8.14 11.01 -19.96
N ILE A 23 7.81 12.30 -19.95
CA ILE A 23 8.64 13.38 -20.48
C ILE A 23 9.61 13.79 -19.37
N LEU A 24 10.90 13.89 -19.70
CA LEU A 24 11.90 14.45 -18.82
C LEU A 24 11.78 15.99 -18.80
N LEU A 25 11.34 16.54 -17.67
CA LEU A 25 11.22 17.99 -17.49
C LEU A 25 12.55 18.62 -17.11
N HIS A 26 13.30 17.93 -16.24
CA HIS A 26 14.60 18.38 -15.75
C HIS A 26 15.42 17.18 -15.28
N LYS A 27 16.75 17.28 -15.43
CA LYS A 27 17.73 16.30 -14.97
C LYS A 27 18.85 17.04 -14.26
N GLU A 28 19.22 16.53 -13.10
CA GLU A 28 20.37 16.98 -12.33
C GLU A 28 21.23 15.76 -12.00
N ASP A 29 22.50 15.77 -12.44
CA ASP A 29 23.49 14.74 -12.13
C ASP A 29 24.43 15.28 -11.05
N GLN A 30 24.57 14.53 -9.95
CA GLN A 30 25.43 14.85 -8.82
C GLN A 30 26.45 13.71 -8.63
N PRO A 31 27.53 13.68 -9.44
CA PRO A 31 28.63 12.76 -9.22
C PRO A 31 29.38 13.14 -7.94
N TRP A 32 29.93 12.13 -7.27
CA TRP A 32 30.71 12.32 -6.06
C TRP A 32 31.83 11.28 -5.97
N ASP A 33 32.88 11.65 -5.25
CA ASP A 33 33.99 10.79 -4.89
C ASP A 33 34.44 11.10 -3.47
N GLU A 34 34.98 10.07 -2.79
CA GLU A 34 35.50 10.18 -1.43
C GLU A 34 36.80 9.37 -1.34
N GLU A 35 37.87 10.03 -0.89
CA GLU A 35 39.14 9.37 -0.58
C GLU A 35 39.01 8.65 0.77
N ILE A 36 39.23 7.33 0.74
CA ILE A 36 39.26 6.47 1.92
C ILE A 36 40.72 6.11 2.26
N ASP A 37 40.92 5.40 3.37
CA ASP A 37 42.26 5.10 3.89
C ASP A 37 43.16 4.44 2.84
N HIS A 38 44.47 4.70 2.96
CA HIS A 38 45.51 4.17 2.08
C HIS A 38 45.43 4.60 0.60
N GLY A 39 44.80 5.74 0.29
CA GLY A 39 44.79 6.32 -1.07
C GLY A 39 43.88 5.59 -2.04
N TYR A 40 42.91 4.83 -1.53
CA TYR A 40 41.80 4.30 -2.32
C TYR A 40 40.70 5.35 -2.41
N THR A 41 39.99 5.40 -3.54
CA THR A 41 38.88 6.33 -3.76
C THR A 41 37.62 5.56 -4.10
N ILE A 42 36.57 5.80 -3.33
CA ILE A 42 35.23 5.31 -3.64
C ILE A 42 34.46 6.42 -4.36
N HIS A 43 33.53 6.07 -5.23
CA HIS A 43 32.82 7.06 -6.04
C HIS A 43 31.43 6.57 -6.44
N GLY A 44 30.58 7.51 -6.81
CA GLY A 44 29.22 7.22 -7.23
C GLY A 44 28.57 8.41 -7.91
N SER A 45 27.29 8.29 -8.18
CA SER A 45 26.50 9.41 -8.68
C SER A 45 25.06 9.30 -8.24
N GLU A 46 24.50 10.45 -7.88
CA GLU A 46 23.07 10.64 -7.66
C GLU A 46 22.48 11.35 -8.88
N THR A 47 21.46 10.79 -9.51
CA THR A 47 20.80 11.38 -10.68
C THR A 47 19.33 11.65 -10.37
N PHE A 48 18.92 12.92 -10.42
CA PHE A 48 17.56 13.36 -10.15
C PHE A 48 16.86 13.74 -11.45
N ASN A 49 15.82 13.00 -11.81
CA ASN A 49 15.00 13.24 -12.99
C ASN A 49 13.61 13.70 -12.56
N MET A 50 13.23 14.94 -12.87
CA MET A 50 11.86 15.41 -12.75
C MET A 50 11.09 14.98 -14.00
N VAL A 51 10.11 14.11 -13.84
CA VAL A 51 9.45 13.43 -14.97
C VAL A 51 7.94 13.61 -14.94
N LYS A 52 7.33 13.82 -16.11
CA LYS A 52 5.88 14.03 -16.30
C LYS A 52 5.26 12.89 -17.07
N CYS A 53 4.26 12.22 -16.50
CA CYS A 53 3.56 11.10 -17.14
C CYS A 53 2.82 11.55 -18.40
N CYS A 54 3.02 10.87 -19.52
CA CYS A 54 2.32 11.17 -20.78
C CYS A 54 0.84 10.76 -20.78
N GLY A 55 0.39 9.97 -19.79
CA GLY A 55 -1.00 9.49 -19.71
C GLY A 55 -1.90 10.34 -18.82
N CYS A 56 -1.40 10.80 -17.67
CA CYS A 56 -2.19 11.53 -16.67
C CYS A 56 -1.59 12.86 -16.23
N ASP A 57 -0.53 13.32 -16.90
CA ASP A 57 0.20 14.56 -16.63
C ASP A 57 0.80 14.69 -15.22
N SER A 58 0.78 13.63 -14.39
CA SER A 58 1.38 13.68 -13.05
C SER A 58 2.88 13.87 -13.10
N VAL A 59 3.42 14.77 -12.28
CA VAL A 59 4.86 15.00 -12.13
C VAL A 59 5.38 14.27 -10.89
N LYS A 60 6.59 13.72 -10.98
CA LYS A 60 7.32 13.06 -9.88
C LYS A 60 8.82 13.30 -10.00
N LEU A 61 9.56 12.98 -8.94
CA LEU A 61 11.00 12.85 -8.96
C LEU A 61 11.38 11.37 -9.07
N MET A 62 12.23 11.02 -10.02
CA MET A 62 12.88 9.72 -10.15
C MET A 62 14.37 9.92 -9.81
N HIS A 63 14.84 9.20 -8.81
CA HIS A 63 16.18 9.31 -8.26
C HIS A 63 16.91 8.00 -8.53
N ALA A 64 17.95 8.07 -9.35
CA ALA A 64 18.80 6.92 -9.64
C ALA A 64 20.15 7.12 -8.95
N SER A 65 20.58 6.13 -8.16
CA SER A 65 21.86 6.17 -7.45
C SER A 65 22.69 4.94 -7.80
N TRP A 66 24.00 5.10 -7.85
CA TRP A 66 24.92 3.96 -7.92
C TRP A 66 26.19 4.29 -7.16
N PHE A 67 26.87 3.23 -6.71
CA PHE A 67 28.06 3.32 -5.88
C PHE A 67 29.09 2.28 -6.33
N SER A 68 30.37 2.66 -6.41
CA SER A 68 31.47 1.81 -6.87
C SER A 68 31.57 0.49 -6.11
N GLU A 69 31.25 0.49 -4.82
CA GLU A 69 31.36 -0.70 -3.97
C GLU A 69 30.15 -1.64 -4.06
N ILE A 70 29.10 -1.26 -4.81
CA ILE A 70 27.89 -2.07 -5.01
C ILE A 70 27.81 -2.46 -6.48
N CYS A 71 28.38 -3.62 -6.81
CA CYS A 71 28.46 -4.14 -8.18
C CYS A 71 27.78 -5.50 -8.35
N ASP A 72 27.43 -5.83 -9.60
CA ASP A 72 27.01 -7.17 -10.01
C ASP A 72 28.18 -8.17 -10.09
N GLU A 73 27.90 -9.43 -10.44
CA GLU A 73 28.89 -10.50 -10.58
C GLU A 73 30.00 -10.20 -11.62
N TYR A 74 29.80 -9.20 -12.48
CA TYR A 74 30.74 -8.78 -13.53
C TYR A 74 31.45 -7.47 -13.18
N GLY A 75 31.27 -6.94 -11.96
CA GLY A 75 31.90 -5.69 -11.50
C GLY A 75 31.25 -4.42 -12.07
N ARG A 76 30.00 -4.50 -12.56
CA ARG A 76 29.26 -3.32 -13.03
C ARG A 76 28.44 -2.74 -11.87
N PRO A 77 28.44 -1.41 -11.64
CA PRO A 77 27.65 -0.80 -10.58
C PRO A 77 26.16 -1.12 -10.71
N ILE A 78 25.53 -1.50 -9.60
CA ILE A 78 24.08 -1.69 -9.52
C ILE A 78 23.43 -0.31 -9.36
N ILE A 79 22.48 -0.01 -10.23
CA ILE A 79 21.70 1.24 -10.16
C ILE A 79 20.46 0.98 -9.33
N ASP A 80 20.34 1.70 -8.21
CA ASP A 80 19.11 1.75 -7.40
C ASP A 80 18.20 2.88 -7.91
N ILE A 81 16.90 2.63 -8.00
CA ILE A 81 15.93 3.61 -8.52
C ILE A 81 14.83 3.82 -7.49
N ASN A 82 14.78 5.03 -6.95
CA ASN A 82 13.78 5.50 -6.01
C ASN A 82 12.86 6.55 -6.66
N TYR A 83 11.63 6.65 -6.17
CA TYR A 83 10.67 7.65 -6.64
C TYR A 83 10.19 8.51 -5.47
N TYR A 84 9.90 9.78 -5.75
CA TYR A 84 9.28 10.69 -4.79
C TYR A 84 8.04 11.36 -5.42
N PRO A 85 6.82 11.08 -4.93
CA PRO A 85 6.50 10.06 -3.92
C PRO A 85 6.83 8.63 -4.41
N PRO A 86 7.05 7.65 -3.51
CA PRO A 86 7.42 6.29 -3.90
C PRO A 86 6.39 5.68 -4.86
N ALA A 87 6.87 4.74 -5.66
CA ALA A 87 6.06 3.99 -6.59
C ALA A 87 4.92 3.30 -5.83
N ILE A 88 3.67 3.80 -5.97
CA ILE A 88 2.54 3.13 -5.34
C ILE A 88 2.17 1.93 -6.20
N SER A 89 2.15 0.76 -5.58
CA SER A 89 1.68 -0.49 -6.18
C SER A 89 0.15 -0.61 -6.13
N ARG A 90 -0.51 0.21 -5.30
CA ARG A 90 -1.96 0.13 -5.06
C ARG A 90 -2.58 1.50 -4.82
N ALA A 91 -3.68 1.80 -5.52
CA ALA A 91 -4.53 2.94 -5.24
C ALA A 91 -5.48 2.66 -4.08
N GLU A 92 -5.86 3.71 -3.34
CA GLU A 92 -6.96 3.61 -2.38
C GLU A 92 -8.26 3.13 -3.04
N PRO A 93 -9.04 2.26 -2.37
CA PRO A 93 -10.27 1.77 -2.94
C PRO A 93 -11.32 2.87 -2.96
N LYS A 94 -12.12 2.92 -4.04
CA LYS A 94 -13.14 3.97 -4.22
C LYS A 94 -14.11 4.09 -3.04
N TRP A 95 -14.47 2.96 -2.44
CA TRP A 95 -15.41 2.90 -1.31
C TRP A 95 -14.85 3.50 -0.02
N LEU A 96 -13.52 3.70 0.13
CA LEU A 96 -12.94 4.34 1.32
C LEU A 96 -13.49 5.76 1.51
N SER A 97 -13.74 6.45 0.40
CA SER A 97 -14.40 7.75 0.38
C SER A 97 -15.84 7.67 0.91
N GLU A 98 -16.57 6.60 0.61
CA GLU A 98 -17.96 6.34 1.00
C GLU A 98 -18.10 6.07 2.51
N LEU A 99 -17.08 5.49 3.17
CA LEU A 99 -17.14 5.20 4.61
C LEU A 99 -17.43 6.45 5.46
N GLY A 100 -16.85 7.60 5.10
CA GLY A 100 -17.01 8.84 5.87
C GLY A 100 -18.36 9.54 5.71
N GLY A 101 -19.12 9.24 4.64
CA GLY A 101 -20.46 9.81 4.41
C GLY A 101 -21.60 8.95 4.95
N LEU A 102 -21.31 7.70 5.34
CA LEU A 102 -22.33 6.68 5.60
C LEU A 102 -22.49 6.30 7.09
N VAL A 103 -21.61 6.78 7.99
CA VAL A 103 -21.71 6.50 9.44
C VAL A 103 -21.20 7.69 10.27
N PRO A 104 -22.05 8.38 11.04
CA PRO A 104 -21.64 9.43 11.96
C PRO A 104 -21.15 8.87 13.32
N ASN A 105 -20.45 7.73 13.31
CA ASN A 105 -19.92 7.07 14.51
C ASN A 105 -18.41 7.31 14.59
N GLU A 106 -17.92 7.77 15.74
CA GLU A 106 -16.50 7.99 16.06
C GLU A 106 -15.64 6.77 15.72
N GLN A 107 -16.17 5.56 15.96
CA GLN A 107 -15.50 4.29 15.65
C GLN A 107 -15.23 4.11 14.15
N MET A 108 -16.14 4.56 13.27
CA MET A 108 -15.95 4.47 11.82
C MET A 108 -14.99 5.53 11.30
N GLN A 109 -14.90 6.68 11.98
CA GLN A 109 -13.88 7.68 11.69
C GLN A 109 -12.49 7.14 12.04
N TYR A 110 -12.37 6.42 13.16
CA TYR A 110 -11.14 5.71 13.52
C TYR A 110 -10.72 4.68 12.46
N VAL A 111 -11.63 3.79 12.05
CA VAL A 111 -11.39 2.79 10.98
C VAL A 111 -10.90 3.45 9.69
N ARG A 112 -11.56 4.53 9.27
CA ARG A 112 -11.18 5.28 8.07
C ARG A 112 -9.82 5.97 8.23
N GLY A 113 -9.54 6.55 9.40
CA GLY A 113 -8.27 7.21 9.71
C GLY A 113 -7.13 6.21 9.65
N LEU A 114 -7.27 5.08 10.34
CA LEU A 114 -6.28 4.01 10.36
C LEU A 114 -6.04 3.41 8.98
N LEU A 115 -7.09 3.22 8.16
CA LEU A 115 -6.94 2.80 6.76
C LEU A 115 -6.09 3.79 5.95
N LYS A 116 -6.29 5.11 6.13
CA LYS A 116 -5.47 6.13 5.45
C LYS A 116 -4.01 6.11 5.90
N GLU A 117 -3.76 5.84 7.18
CA GLU A 117 -2.40 5.70 7.71
C GLU A 117 -1.71 4.44 7.16
N ILE A 118 -2.43 3.32 7.07
CA ILE A 118 -1.95 2.09 6.41
C ILE A 118 -1.58 2.38 4.95
N TYR A 119 -2.44 3.11 4.24
CA TYR A 119 -2.19 3.53 2.87
C TYR A 119 -0.98 4.44 2.73
N SER A 120 -0.81 5.38 3.67
CA SER A 120 0.39 6.22 3.74
C SER A 120 1.64 5.39 3.97
N ALA A 121 1.59 4.37 4.83
CA ALA A 121 2.70 3.44 5.03
C ALA A 121 3.01 2.63 3.76
N LEU A 122 1.99 2.11 3.09
CA LEU A 122 2.14 1.37 1.83
C LEU A 122 2.76 2.25 0.73
N HIS A 123 2.29 3.49 0.61
CA HIS A 123 2.79 4.46 -0.38
C HIS A 123 4.20 4.96 -0.07
N ASN A 124 4.70 4.76 1.15
CA ASN A 124 6.08 5.05 1.54
C ASN A 124 6.96 3.79 1.66
N ASP A 125 6.54 2.67 1.06
CA ASP A 125 7.18 1.36 1.15
C ASP A 125 7.51 0.90 2.59
N SER A 126 6.74 1.40 3.56
CA SER A 126 6.89 1.11 4.99
C SER A 126 6.15 -0.17 5.36
N ARG A 127 6.58 -1.28 4.76
CA ARG A 127 5.88 -2.59 4.75
C ARG A 127 5.55 -3.14 6.14
N ARG A 128 6.50 -3.05 7.09
CA ARG A 128 6.28 -3.47 8.48
C ARG A 128 5.16 -2.67 9.14
N LEU A 129 5.16 -1.34 8.95
CA LEU A 129 4.13 -0.45 9.51
C LEU A 129 2.76 -0.73 8.89
N ALA A 130 2.69 -0.98 7.58
CA ALA A 130 1.45 -1.38 6.94
C ALA A 130 0.89 -2.68 7.53
N ALA A 131 1.71 -3.73 7.69
CA ALA A 131 1.30 -4.99 8.31
C ALA A 131 0.84 -4.83 9.77
N MET A 132 1.54 -3.98 10.55
CA MET A 132 1.15 -3.64 11.91
C MET A 132 -0.19 -2.92 11.97
N GLY A 133 -0.38 -1.90 11.12
CA GLY A 133 -1.62 -1.15 11.02
C GLY A 133 -2.80 -2.04 10.62
N ILE A 134 -2.59 -2.99 9.70
CA ILE A 134 -3.63 -3.93 9.26
C ILE A 134 -4.07 -4.87 10.40
N ARG A 135 -3.13 -5.39 11.18
CA ARG A 135 -3.47 -6.16 12.38
C ARG A 135 -4.29 -5.32 13.36
N ALA A 136 -3.87 -4.08 13.62
CA ALA A 136 -4.58 -3.17 14.51
C ALA A 136 -5.99 -2.87 13.99
N LEU A 137 -6.14 -2.65 12.68
CA LEU A 137 -7.41 -2.39 12.03
C LEU A 137 -8.37 -3.56 12.22
N ILE A 138 -7.95 -4.79 11.89
CA ILE A 138 -8.81 -5.97 12.03
C ILE A 138 -9.19 -6.19 13.50
N GLU A 139 -8.27 -6.02 14.46
CA GLU A 139 -8.59 -6.12 15.89
C GLU A 139 -9.67 -5.10 16.28
N HIS A 140 -9.52 -3.84 15.85
CA HIS A 140 -10.53 -2.82 16.11
C HIS A 140 -11.88 -3.14 15.48
N LEU A 141 -11.91 -3.69 14.25
CA LEU A 141 -13.15 -4.14 13.63
C LEU A 141 -13.84 -5.23 14.46
N MET A 142 -13.07 -6.21 14.93
CA MET A 142 -13.62 -7.27 15.79
C MET A 142 -14.20 -6.68 17.08
N ILE A 143 -13.48 -5.78 17.75
CA ILE A 143 -13.97 -5.13 18.97
C ILE A 143 -15.25 -4.32 18.72
N ILE A 144 -15.34 -3.59 17.59
CA ILE A 144 -16.55 -2.83 17.25
C ILE A 144 -17.76 -3.75 17.07
N GLU A 145 -17.58 -4.88 16.39
CA GLU A 145 -18.69 -5.75 16.00
C GLU A 145 -19.09 -6.78 17.07
N VAL A 146 -18.14 -7.26 17.89
CA VAL A 146 -18.37 -8.34 18.87
C VAL A 146 -17.90 -8.00 20.29
N SER A 147 -17.59 -6.74 20.59
CA SER A 147 -17.02 -6.27 21.86
C SER A 147 -15.62 -6.83 22.15
N ASP A 148 -14.94 -6.27 23.15
CA ASP A 148 -13.64 -6.77 23.59
C ASP A 148 -13.80 -8.01 24.49
N ASN A 149 -13.21 -9.13 24.06
CA ASN A 149 -13.17 -10.40 24.78
C ASN A 149 -11.83 -10.65 25.48
N GLY A 150 -10.98 -9.62 25.56
CA GLY A 150 -9.74 -9.55 26.34
C GLY A 150 -8.50 -10.14 25.66
N THR A 151 -8.66 -10.97 24.63
CA THR A 151 -7.53 -11.43 23.81
C THR A 151 -7.90 -11.47 22.33
N PHE A 152 -6.90 -11.22 21.48
CA PHE A 152 -6.99 -11.31 20.02
C PHE A 152 -7.70 -12.59 19.54
N LYS A 153 -7.27 -13.75 20.09
CA LYS A 153 -7.83 -15.06 19.72
C LYS A 153 -9.31 -15.18 20.06
N LYS A 154 -9.72 -14.68 21.23
CA LYS A 154 -11.14 -14.68 21.65
C LYS A 154 -11.97 -13.73 20.79
N ASN A 155 -11.42 -12.57 20.43
CA ASN A 155 -12.06 -11.63 19.51
C ASN A 155 -12.29 -12.26 18.14
N LEU A 156 -11.28 -12.96 17.58
CA LEU A 156 -11.40 -13.69 16.32
C LEU A 156 -12.43 -14.83 16.37
N GLU A 157 -12.46 -15.60 17.46
CA GLU A 157 -13.46 -16.64 17.67
C GLU A 157 -14.89 -16.09 17.74
N ALA A 158 -15.11 -15.02 18.52
CA ALA A 158 -16.40 -14.36 18.62
C ALA A 158 -16.84 -13.76 17.27
N PHE A 159 -15.92 -13.13 16.54
CA PHE A 159 -16.18 -12.54 15.23
C PHE A 159 -16.60 -13.57 14.18
N GLN A 160 -15.98 -14.76 14.21
CA GLN A 160 -16.40 -15.90 13.39
C GLN A 160 -17.77 -16.43 13.81
N GLN A 161 -18.01 -16.63 15.11
CA GLN A 161 -19.30 -17.15 15.63
C GLN A 161 -20.46 -16.21 15.32
N ALA A 162 -20.22 -14.90 15.28
CA ALA A 162 -21.19 -13.90 14.88
C ALA A 162 -21.47 -13.88 13.35
N GLY A 163 -20.71 -14.63 12.56
CA GLY A 163 -20.92 -14.78 11.12
C GLY A 163 -20.22 -13.74 10.25
N TYR A 164 -19.34 -12.89 10.81
CA TYR A 164 -18.55 -11.93 10.04
C TYR A 164 -17.42 -12.60 9.22
N LEU A 165 -16.97 -13.78 9.66
CA LEU A 165 -16.07 -14.65 8.94
C LEU A 165 -16.63 -16.07 8.87
N SER A 166 -16.62 -16.65 7.68
CA SER A 166 -16.75 -18.10 7.53
C SER A 166 -15.48 -18.82 8.02
N GLY A 167 -15.57 -20.13 8.30
CA GLY A 167 -14.41 -20.93 8.69
C GLY A 167 -13.25 -20.85 7.68
N LYS A 168 -13.58 -20.87 6.38
CA LYS A 168 -12.57 -20.74 5.31
C LYS A 168 -11.93 -19.34 5.26
N GLN A 169 -12.71 -18.28 5.51
CA GLN A 169 -12.15 -16.93 5.58
C GLN A 169 -11.24 -16.77 6.80
N ARG A 170 -11.56 -17.42 7.93
CA ARG A 170 -10.67 -17.42 9.09
C ARG A 170 -9.31 -18.03 8.77
N GLU A 171 -9.28 -19.18 8.10
CA GLU A 171 -8.01 -19.83 7.68
C GLU A 171 -7.16 -18.92 6.78
N ILE A 172 -7.78 -18.03 6.01
CA ILE A 172 -7.11 -17.04 5.16
C ILE A 172 -6.62 -15.83 5.98
N VAL A 173 -7.44 -15.35 6.92
CA VAL A 173 -7.17 -14.11 7.69
C VAL A 173 -6.17 -14.35 8.83
N GLU A 174 -6.12 -15.53 9.42
CA GLU A 174 -5.24 -15.83 10.56
C GLU A 174 -3.73 -15.67 10.23
N PRO A 175 -3.19 -16.20 9.10
CA PRO A 175 -1.80 -15.96 8.70
C PRO A 175 -1.44 -14.48 8.48
N ILE A 176 -2.41 -13.69 8.00
CA ILE A 176 -2.24 -12.25 7.75
C ILE A 176 -2.06 -11.49 9.06
N LEU A 177 -2.87 -11.84 10.05
CA LEU A 177 -2.78 -11.27 11.38
C LEU A 177 -1.47 -11.66 12.05
N GLU A 178 -1.00 -12.89 11.81
CA GLU A 178 0.31 -13.36 12.25
C GLU A 178 1.47 -12.62 11.59
N ALA A 179 1.34 -12.19 10.33
CA ALA A 179 2.36 -11.36 9.68
C ALA A 179 2.57 -10.03 10.42
N GLY A 180 1.48 -9.37 10.84
CA GLY A 180 1.55 -8.17 11.68
C GLY A 180 2.18 -8.45 13.05
N HIS A 181 1.82 -9.56 13.70
CA HIS A 181 2.41 -9.94 14.99
C HIS A 181 3.91 -10.27 14.87
N ALA A 182 4.30 -10.98 13.82
CA ALA A 182 5.68 -11.33 13.52
C ALA A 182 6.53 -10.09 13.20
N ALA A 183 5.95 -9.09 12.52
CA ALA A 183 6.63 -7.82 12.24
C ALA A 183 6.94 -7.06 13.53
N ILE A 184 6.07 -7.14 14.54
CA ILE A 184 6.26 -6.49 15.85
C ILE A 184 7.31 -7.21 16.69
N HIS A 185 7.16 -8.53 16.87
CA HIS A 185 7.88 -9.25 17.92
C HIS A 185 9.00 -10.16 17.41
N ARG A 186 8.97 -10.55 16.13
CA ARG A 186 9.86 -11.59 15.58
C ARG A 186 10.77 -11.09 14.46
N GLY A 187 10.80 -9.78 14.20
CA GLY A 187 11.65 -9.19 13.17
C GLY A 187 11.27 -9.55 11.74
N PHE A 188 10.03 -10.03 11.51
CA PHE A 188 9.58 -10.36 10.16
C PHE A 188 9.61 -9.12 9.26
N HIS A 189 10.06 -9.32 8.02
CA HIS A 189 10.13 -8.27 7.00
C HIS A 189 9.26 -8.68 5.81
N PRO A 190 8.01 -8.20 5.75
CA PRO A 190 7.11 -8.53 4.65
C PRO A 190 7.68 -8.07 3.31
N SER A 191 7.54 -8.90 2.28
CA SER A 191 7.78 -8.49 0.89
C SER A 191 6.68 -7.54 0.41
N ALA A 192 6.88 -6.89 -0.75
CA ALA A 192 5.85 -6.06 -1.35
C ALA A 192 4.57 -6.87 -1.68
N GLU A 193 4.75 -8.12 -2.14
CA GLU A 193 3.65 -9.04 -2.45
C GLU A 193 2.87 -9.45 -1.18
N ASP A 194 3.57 -9.71 -0.08
CA ASP A 194 2.94 -10.04 1.21
C ASP A 194 2.02 -8.90 1.66
N VAL A 195 2.52 -7.66 1.66
CA VAL A 195 1.72 -6.51 2.13
C VAL A 195 0.54 -6.25 1.19
N LEU A 196 0.71 -6.39 -0.12
CA LEU A 196 -0.38 -6.24 -1.08
C LEU A 196 -1.50 -7.26 -0.82
N THR A 197 -1.13 -8.53 -0.62
CA THR A 197 -2.08 -9.61 -0.29
C THR A 197 -2.83 -9.31 1.00
N VAL A 198 -2.10 -8.86 2.02
CA VAL A 198 -2.66 -8.54 3.34
C VAL A 198 -3.64 -7.35 3.27
N VAL A 199 -3.31 -6.32 2.49
CA VAL A 199 -4.19 -5.16 2.23
C VAL A 199 -5.46 -5.59 1.48
N GLU A 200 -5.35 -6.41 0.44
CA GLU A 200 -6.49 -6.89 -0.37
C GLU A 200 -7.55 -7.61 0.46
N ILE A 201 -7.11 -8.51 1.32
CA ILE A 201 -8.01 -9.32 2.14
C ILE A 201 -8.68 -8.44 3.20
N THR A 202 -7.92 -7.50 3.78
CA THR A 202 -8.44 -6.53 4.74
C THR A 202 -9.49 -5.61 4.11
N GLU A 203 -9.21 -5.12 2.90
CA GLU A 203 -10.18 -4.34 2.12
C GLU A 203 -11.45 -5.12 1.84
N SER A 204 -11.33 -6.36 1.38
CA SER A 204 -12.49 -7.22 1.11
C SER A 204 -13.34 -7.41 2.37
N LEU A 205 -12.71 -7.57 3.54
CA LEU A 205 -13.41 -7.72 4.81
C LEU A 205 -14.18 -6.43 5.17
N VAL A 206 -13.51 -5.28 5.17
CA VAL A 206 -14.10 -3.97 5.46
C VAL A 206 -15.24 -3.66 4.49
N GLU A 207 -15.00 -3.86 3.19
CA GLU A 207 -15.99 -3.57 2.16
C GLU A 207 -17.23 -4.46 2.30
N THR A 208 -17.04 -5.77 2.56
CA THR A 208 -18.15 -6.69 2.75
C THR A 208 -19.03 -6.27 3.92
N ILE A 209 -18.42 -5.99 5.08
CA ILE A 209 -19.14 -5.68 6.32
C ILE A 209 -19.87 -4.34 6.20
N TYR A 210 -19.18 -3.27 5.77
CA TYR A 210 -19.72 -1.90 5.89
C TYR A 210 -20.34 -1.34 4.60
N VAL A 211 -19.91 -1.81 3.43
CA VAL A 211 -20.31 -1.26 2.14
C VAL A 211 -21.31 -2.18 1.46
N HIS A 212 -20.97 -3.46 1.28
CA HIS A 212 -21.83 -4.42 0.60
C HIS A 212 -23.11 -4.70 1.37
N SER A 213 -23.06 -4.85 2.70
CA SER A 213 -24.27 -4.98 3.53
C SER A 213 -25.29 -3.87 3.29
N LYS A 214 -24.84 -2.60 3.21
CA LYS A 214 -25.71 -1.46 2.93
C LYS A 214 -26.23 -1.46 1.49
N LYS A 215 -25.39 -1.80 0.51
CA LYS A 215 -25.78 -1.90 -0.90
C LYS A 215 -26.82 -3.02 -1.09
N ALA A 216 -26.65 -4.16 -0.43
CA ALA A 216 -27.58 -5.29 -0.45
C ALA A 216 -28.93 -4.92 0.17
N GLU A 217 -28.97 -4.23 1.32
CA GLU A 217 -30.21 -3.77 1.93
C GLU A 217 -30.99 -2.78 1.03
N LYS A 218 -30.27 -1.85 0.37
CA LYS A 218 -30.89 -0.96 -0.64
C LYS A 218 -31.42 -1.73 -1.84
N LEU A 219 -30.73 -2.78 -2.28
CA LEU A 219 -31.18 -3.63 -3.38
C LEU A 219 -32.43 -4.42 -2.99
N LYS A 220 -32.44 -5.06 -1.81
CA LYS A 220 -33.56 -5.85 -1.28
C LYS A 220 -34.88 -5.07 -1.26
N LYS A 221 -34.84 -3.77 -0.95
CA LYS A 221 -36.01 -2.88 -0.97
C LYS A 221 -36.58 -2.63 -2.38
N ARG A 222 -35.79 -2.83 -3.43
CA ARG A 222 -36.17 -2.62 -4.84
C ARG A 222 -36.52 -3.91 -5.56
N VAL A 223 -36.10 -5.07 -5.04
CA VAL A 223 -36.43 -6.37 -5.62
C VAL A 223 -37.92 -6.65 -5.38
N PRO A 224 -38.72 -6.87 -6.43
CA PRO A 224 -40.13 -7.24 -6.28
C PRO A 224 -40.27 -8.50 -5.44
N GLN A 225 -41.24 -8.53 -4.54
CA GLN A 225 -41.56 -9.76 -3.80
C GLN A 225 -42.00 -10.82 -4.80
N ARG A 226 -41.58 -12.08 -4.58
CA ARG A 226 -42.11 -13.20 -5.36
C ARG A 226 -43.63 -13.19 -5.19
N GLY A 227 -44.36 -13.12 -6.31
CA GLY A 227 -45.79 -13.34 -6.31
C GLY A 227 -46.05 -14.75 -5.77
N ASN A 228 -46.90 -14.86 -4.75
CA ASN A 228 -47.42 -16.17 -4.35
C ASN A 228 -48.31 -16.67 -5.49
N THR A 229 -47.79 -17.61 -6.29
CA THR A 229 -48.59 -18.52 -7.10
C THR A 229 -48.70 -19.85 -6.39
#